data_AF-A0A8H9J0E1-F1
#
_entry.id   AF-A0A8H9J0E1-F1
#
_cell.length_a   1.000
_cell.length_b   1.000
_cell.length_c   1.000
_cell.angle_alpha   90.00
_cell.angle_beta   90.00
_cell.angle_gamma   90.00
#
_symmetry.space_group_name_H-M   'P 1'
#
loop_
_entity.id
_entity.type
_entity.pdbx_description
1 polymer ?
#
loop_
_entity_poly.entity_id
_entity_poly.type
_entity_poly.pdbx_seq_one_letter_code
_entity_poly.pdbx_strand_id
1 'polypeptide(L)'
;MGLFTLLFVAVIAGCLFMAFRRPQREAPSDAQAEARRWIDRLAAGITNLDATGNAAATQALGDAAERHNAASVELAQARTPMQYHLAGQTAVEGLHYIRAARTALGLDPGPALPQQATGSIDTRRQVTVGGQEYVASPRPGDATPYYYPGGTVGGRAVPAGWYSTPWWKTALVAGAAGMGGALLMDTLLGGFGGHHHDFFGGGPGFGDFGGPGGPF
;
A
#
# COMPACT_ATOMS: atom_id res chain seq x y z
N MET A 1 -38.40 29.67 50.68
CA MET A 1 -37.26 28.75 50.80
C MET A 1 -37.32 27.52 49.88
N GLY A 2 -38.33 27.36 49.01
CA GLY A 2 -38.41 26.17 48.12
C GLY A 2 -37.77 26.35 46.74
N LEU A 3 -37.94 27.52 46.11
CA LEU A 3 -37.54 27.72 44.72
C LEU A 3 -36.02 27.79 44.51
N PHE A 4 -35.30 28.53 45.35
CA PHE A 4 -33.84 28.63 45.28
C PHE A 4 -33.16 27.29 45.52
N THR A 5 -33.69 26.49 46.43
CA THR A 5 -33.17 25.15 46.76
C THR A 5 -33.39 24.18 45.61
N LEU A 6 -34.56 24.22 44.96
CA LEU A 6 -34.85 23.43 43.76
C LEU A 6 -33.94 23.82 42.59
N LEU A 7 -33.72 25.12 42.40
CA LEU A 7 -32.87 25.62 41.31
C LEU A 7 -31.40 25.24 41.54
N PHE A 8 -30.94 25.29 42.79
CA PHE A 8 -29.60 24.86 43.17
C PHE A 8 -29.39 23.35 42.94
N VAL A 9 -30.36 22.52 43.34
CA VAL A 9 -30.31 21.06 43.09
C VAL A 9 -30.36 20.75 41.60
N ALA A 10 -31.18 21.46 40.82
CA ALA A 10 -31.25 21.28 39.37
C ALA A 10 -29.95 21.64 38.66
N VAL A 11 -29.27 22.72 39.09
CA VAL A 11 -27.96 23.10 38.56
C VAL A 11 -26.90 22.06 38.92
N ILE A 12 -26.86 21.59 40.16
CA ILE A 12 -25.92 20.53 40.58
C ILE A 12 -26.17 19.23 39.81
N ALA A 13 -27.44 18.81 39.67
CA ALA A 13 -27.80 17.64 38.90
C ALA A 13 -27.44 17.79 37.42
N GLY A 14 -27.64 18.97 36.83
CA GLY A 14 -27.23 19.29 35.46
C GLY A 14 -25.72 19.25 35.28
N CYS A 15 -24.95 19.86 36.19
CA CYS A 15 -23.49 19.81 36.18
C CYS A 15 -22.95 18.39 36.36
N LEU A 16 -23.53 17.60 37.27
CA LEU A 16 -23.18 16.19 37.46
C LEU A 16 -23.51 15.37 36.21
N PHE A 17 -24.69 15.53 35.63
CA PHE A 17 -25.09 14.84 34.41
C PHE A 17 -24.16 15.16 33.24
N MET A 18 -23.76 16.43 33.10
CA MET A 18 -22.81 16.86 32.06
C MET A 18 -21.38 16.36 32.33
N ALA A 19 -20.96 16.27 33.60
CA ALA A 19 -19.68 15.70 34.00
C ALA A 19 -19.64 14.17 33.85
N PHE A 20 -20.77 13.48 34.02
CA PHE A 20 -20.90 12.04 33.79
C PHE A 20 -21.14 11.69 32.31
N ARG A 21 -21.62 12.64 31.49
CA ARG A 21 -21.62 12.59 30.02
C ARG A 21 -20.24 12.91 29.41
N ARG A 22 -19.15 12.47 30.04
CA ARG A 22 -17.89 12.41 29.30
C ARG A 22 -18.10 11.40 28.17
N PRO A 23 -18.01 11.79 26.88
CA PRO A 23 -17.98 10.78 25.83
C PRO A 23 -16.80 9.88 26.16
N GLN A 24 -17.06 8.61 26.47
CA GLN A 24 -16.02 7.59 26.50
C GLN A 24 -15.46 7.61 25.08
N ARG A 25 -14.33 8.28 24.89
CA ARG A 25 -13.50 8.09 23.72
C ARG A 25 -13.11 6.62 23.81
N GLU A 26 -13.80 5.77 23.06
CA GLU A 26 -13.37 4.38 22.89
C GLU A 26 -11.91 4.45 22.48
N ALA A 27 -11.04 3.82 23.28
CA ALA A 27 -9.64 3.72 22.91
C ALA A 27 -9.59 3.02 21.55
N PRO A 28 -8.82 3.55 20.58
CA PRO A 28 -8.69 2.88 19.29
C PRO A 28 -8.21 1.46 19.54
N SER A 29 -8.80 0.49 18.83
CA SER A 29 -8.25 -0.87 18.82
C SER A 29 -6.76 -0.83 18.43
N ASP A 30 -5.96 -1.77 18.93
CA ASP A 30 -4.52 -1.82 18.62
C ASP A 30 -4.25 -1.79 17.10
N ALA A 31 -5.07 -2.53 16.33
CA ALA A 31 -5.00 -2.54 14.87
C ALA A 31 -5.27 -1.16 14.24
N GLN A 32 -6.25 -0.41 14.76
CA GLN A 32 -6.53 0.96 14.29
C GLN A 32 -5.37 1.90 14.60
N ALA A 33 -4.79 1.79 15.80
CA ALA A 33 -3.66 2.62 16.20
C ALA A 33 -2.42 2.31 15.35
N GLU A 34 -2.15 1.04 15.06
CA GLU A 34 -1.06 0.61 14.18
C GLU A 34 -1.24 1.12 12.75
N ALA A 35 -2.42 0.96 12.17
CA ALA A 35 -2.73 1.47 10.84
C ALA A 35 -2.49 2.98 10.73
N ARG A 36 -2.93 3.74 11.74
CA ARG A 36 -2.68 5.19 11.82
C ARG A 36 -1.20 5.53 11.85
N ARG A 37 -0.40 4.83 12.66
CA ARG A 37 1.05 5.06 12.71
C ARG A 37 1.70 4.89 11.33
N TRP A 38 1.29 3.88 10.56
CA TRP A 38 1.81 3.67 9.20
C TRP A 38 1.38 4.77 8.23
N ILE A 39 0.11 5.17 8.26
CA ILE A 39 -0.44 6.23 7.41
C ILE A 39 0.21 7.58 7.73
N ASP A 40 0.35 7.93 9.01
CA ASP A 40 0.99 9.18 9.43
C ASP A 40 2.47 9.22 9.00
N ARG A 41 3.18 8.09 9.12
CA ARG A 41 4.56 7.96 8.63
C ARG A 41 4.64 8.13 7.12
N LEU A 42 3.68 7.58 6.37
CA LEU A 42 3.60 7.73 4.92
C LEU A 42 3.37 9.19 4.54
N ALA A 43 2.39 9.85 5.17
CA ALA A 43 2.09 11.27 4.97
C ALA A 43 3.34 12.14 5.17
N ALA A 44 4.05 11.93 6.28
CA ALA A 44 5.29 12.63 6.58
C ALA A 44 6.39 12.37 5.54
N GLY A 45 6.46 11.14 5.01
CA GLY A 45 7.39 10.80 3.93
C GLY A 45 7.12 11.60 2.65
N ILE A 46 5.85 11.76 2.27
CA ILE A 46 5.43 12.50 1.08
C ILE A 46 5.77 13.99 1.22
N THR A 47 5.49 14.59 2.38
CA THR A 47 5.66 16.04 2.57
C THR A 47 7.12 16.48 2.73
N ASN A 48 8.00 15.58 3.18
CA ASN A 48 9.37 15.91 3.55
C ASN A 48 10.41 15.66 2.44
N LEU A 49 9.99 15.17 1.28
CA LEU A 49 10.89 14.86 0.17
C LEU A 49 10.66 15.83 -0.99
N ASP A 50 11.72 16.54 -1.38
CA ASP A 50 11.77 17.29 -2.63
C ASP A 50 12.34 16.40 -3.73
N ALA A 51 11.53 16.13 -4.76
CA ALA A 51 11.91 15.32 -5.92
C ALA A 51 12.23 16.15 -7.17
N THR A 52 12.34 17.46 -7.03
CA THR A 52 12.59 18.37 -8.15
C THR A 52 13.83 17.95 -8.94
N GLY A 53 13.67 17.80 -10.27
CA GLY A 53 14.76 17.39 -11.16
C GLY A 53 15.06 15.89 -11.17
N ASN A 54 14.33 15.06 -10.41
CA ASN A 54 14.49 13.60 -10.43
C ASN A 54 13.18 12.91 -10.82
N ALA A 55 13.11 12.41 -12.05
CA ALA A 55 11.91 11.79 -12.59
C ALA A 55 11.49 10.52 -11.82
N ALA A 56 12.45 9.66 -11.49
CA ALA A 56 12.19 8.41 -10.75
C ALA A 56 11.65 8.68 -9.34
N ALA A 57 12.23 9.67 -8.64
CA ALA A 57 11.74 10.09 -7.33
C ALA A 57 10.35 10.75 -7.43
N THR A 58 10.13 11.57 -8.45
CA THR A 58 8.83 12.23 -8.69
C THR A 58 7.72 11.19 -8.93
N GLN A 59 7.98 10.19 -9.77
CA GLN A 59 7.04 9.09 -10.01
C GLN A 59 6.76 8.30 -8.73
N ALA A 60 7.80 7.90 -7.99
CA ALA A 60 7.64 7.16 -6.75
C ALA A 60 6.87 7.96 -5.67
N LEU A 61 7.07 9.27 -5.55
CA LEU A 61 6.27 10.10 -4.64
C LEU A 61 4.80 10.19 -5.08
N GLY A 62 4.53 10.24 -6.39
CA GLY A 62 3.17 10.16 -6.93
C GLY A 62 2.48 8.85 -6.53
N ASP A 63 3.17 7.72 -6.73
CA ASP A 63 2.67 6.40 -6.32
C ASP A 63 2.45 6.30 -4.80
N ALA A 64 3.36 6.87 -3.99
CA ALA A 64 3.19 6.95 -2.55
C ALA A 64 1.94 7.75 -2.15
N ALA A 65 1.66 8.86 -2.83
CA ALA A 65 0.47 9.68 -2.60
C ALA A 65 -0.82 8.95 -3.00
N GLU A 66 -0.82 8.19 -4.09
CA GLU A 66 -1.95 7.32 -4.46
C GLU A 66 -2.25 6.32 -3.33
N ARG A 67 -1.23 5.64 -2.80
CA ARG A 67 -1.41 4.70 -1.68
C ARG A 67 -1.84 5.37 -0.39
N HIS A 68 -1.32 6.56 -0.10
CA HIS A 68 -1.75 7.34 1.06
C HIS A 68 -3.24 7.67 1.00
N ASN A 69 -3.73 8.11 -0.17
CA ASN A 69 -5.14 8.41 -0.38
C ASN A 69 -6.00 7.15 -0.21
N ALA A 70 -5.61 6.03 -0.80
CA ALA A 70 -6.30 4.75 -0.64
C ALA A 70 -6.35 4.30 0.83
N ALA A 71 -5.20 4.26 1.50
CA ALA A 71 -5.11 3.86 2.91
C ALA A 71 -5.94 4.78 3.83
N SER A 72 -5.97 6.08 3.54
CA SER A 72 -6.77 7.06 4.29
C SER A 72 -8.27 6.79 4.15
N VAL A 73 -8.75 6.48 2.94
CA VAL A 73 -10.15 6.12 2.69
C VAL A 73 -10.50 4.79 3.36
N GLU A 74 -9.64 3.78 3.22
CA GLU A 74 -9.81 2.46 3.86
C GLU A 74 -9.90 2.58 5.39
N LEU A 75 -8.99 3.34 6.01
CA LEU A 75 -9.00 3.59 7.45
C LEU A 75 -10.30 4.26 7.92
N ALA A 76 -10.83 5.22 7.14
CA ALA A 76 -12.06 5.93 7.49
C ALA A 76 -13.30 5.01 7.45
N GLN A 77 -13.33 4.08 6.49
CA GLN A 77 -14.43 3.12 6.33
C GLN A 77 -14.28 1.86 7.19
N ALA A 78 -13.07 1.57 7.68
CA ALA A 78 -12.80 0.39 8.50
C ALA A 78 -13.60 0.39 9.81
N ARG A 79 -14.11 -0.80 10.14
CA ARG A 79 -14.92 -1.13 11.33
C ARG A 79 -14.42 -2.37 12.06
N THR A 80 -13.53 -3.16 11.46
CA THR A 80 -13.01 -4.40 12.05
C THR A 80 -11.48 -4.37 12.14
N PRO A 81 -10.86 -5.12 13.07
CA PRO A 81 -9.40 -5.23 13.15
C PRO A 81 -8.74 -5.61 11.83
N MET A 82 -9.33 -6.56 11.09
CA MET A 82 -8.83 -6.96 9.77
C MET A 82 -8.84 -5.81 8.76
N GLN A 83 -9.93 -5.01 8.72
CA GLN A 83 -10.00 -3.85 7.83
C GLN A 83 -8.95 -2.78 8.19
N TYR A 84 -8.67 -2.59 9.49
CA TYR A 84 -7.57 -1.71 9.92
C TYR A 84 -6.20 -2.25 9.49
N HIS A 85 -5.96 -3.55 9.63
CA HIS A 85 -4.72 -4.17 9.15
C HIS A 85 -4.54 -3.99 7.63
N LEU A 86 -5.60 -4.15 6.83
CA LEU A 86 -5.55 -3.91 5.39
C LEU A 86 -5.17 -2.46 5.06
N ALA A 87 -5.78 -1.47 5.72
CA ALA A 87 -5.40 -0.07 5.55
C ALA A 87 -3.92 0.19 5.92
N GLY A 88 -3.43 -0.47 6.98
CA GLY A 88 -2.02 -0.45 7.36
C GLY A 88 -1.11 -1.05 6.30
N GLN A 89 -1.49 -2.17 5.67
CA GLN A 89 -0.73 -2.80 4.57
C GLN A 89 -0.65 -1.88 3.34
N THR A 90 -1.76 -1.23 2.97
CA THR A 90 -1.78 -0.22 1.89
C THR A 90 -0.79 0.92 2.18
N ALA A 91 -0.73 1.39 3.43
CA ALA A 91 0.23 2.41 3.85
C ALA A 91 1.69 1.90 3.81
N VAL A 92 1.94 0.65 4.22
CA VAL A 92 3.26 0.03 4.12
C VAL A 92 3.72 -0.08 2.66
N GLU A 93 2.83 -0.39 1.73
CA GLU A 93 3.14 -0.36 0.30
C GLU A 93 3.51 1.06 -0.17
N GLY A 94 2.77 2.08 0.27
CA GLY A 94 3.14 3.49 0.08
C GLY A 94 4.53 3.83 0.62
N LEU A 95 4.92 3.26 1.77
CA LEU A 95 6.24 3.49 2.36
C LEU A 95 7.37 2.84 1.56
N HIS A 96 7.13 1.75 0.84
CA HIS A 96 8.10 1.20 -0.11
C HIS A 96 8.35 2.17 -1.27
N TYR A 97 7.33 2.89 -1.73
CA TYR A 97 7.52 3.97 -2.70
C TYR A 97 8.30 5.16 -2.13
N ILE A 98 8.07 5.55 -0.87
CA ILE A 98 8.92 6.56 -0.19
C ILE A 98 10.38 6.09 -0.13
N ARG A 99 10.61 4.82 0.22
CA ARG A 99 11.95 4.22 0.23
C ARG A 99 12.62 4.27 -1.14
N ALA A 100 11.85 3.98 -2.20
CA ALA A 100 12.32 4.07 -3.58
C ALA A 100 12.64 5.50 -4.00
N ALA A 101 11.80 6.48 -3.66
CA ALA A 101 12.04 7.90 -3.92
C ALA A 101 13.34 8.38 -3.25
N ARG A 102 13.54 8.03 -1.97
CA ARG A 102 14.79 8.32 -1.23
C ARG A 102 16.00 7.71 -1.91
N THR A 103 15.89 6.44 -2.33
CA THR A 103 16.96 5.74 -3.04
C THR A 103 17.29 6.42 -4.37
N ALA A 104 16.29 6.86 -5.14
CA ALA A 104 16.48 7.59 -6.39
C ALA A 104 17.14 8.96 -6.19
N LEU A 105 16.91 9.61 -5.04
CA LEU A 105 17.58 10.84 -4.63
C LEU A 105 18.98 10.60 -4.02
N GLY A 106 19.45 9.36 -3.93
CA GLY A 106 20.73 9.03 -3.29
C GLY A 106 20.72 9.20 -1.76
N LEU A 107 19.55 9.25 -1.15
CA LEU A 107 19.38 9.37 0.30
C LEU A 107 19.35 8.00 0.96
N ASP A 108 19.60 7.98 2.28
CA ASP A 108 19.35 6.78 3.09
C ASP A 108 17.89 6.31 2.90
N PRO A 109 17.63 5.05 2.52
CA PRO A 109 16.27 4.57 2.23
C PRO A 109 15.33 4.61 3.45
N GLY A 110 15.86 4.78 4.66
CA GLY A 110 15.10 4.79 5.90
C GLY A 110 14.93 3.40 6.54
N PRO A 111 14.13 3.31 7.61
CA PRO A 111 13.98 2.10 8.40
C PRO A 111 13.41 0.94 7.56
N ALA A 112 13.74 -0.28 7.95
CA ALA A 112 13.15 -1.48 7.36
C ALA A 112 11.62 -1.45 7.45
N LEU A 113 10.99 -2.02 6.42
CA LEU A 113 9.54 -2.15 6.30
C LEU A 113 9.21 -3.65 6.22
N PRO A 114 7.97 -4.05 6.60
CA PRO A 114 7.49 -5.39 6.32
C PRO A 114 7.70 -5.76 4.85
N GLN A 115 8.29 -6.92 4.61
CA GLN A 115 8.69 -7.36 3.27
C GLN A 115 7.51 -7.99 2.53
N GLN A 116 7.40 -7.70 1.23
CA GLN A 116 6.46 -8.38 0.34
C GLN A 116 7.06 -9.72 -0.12
N ALA A 117 6.23 -10.75 -0.25
CA ALA A 117 6.64 -12.15 -0.32
C ALA A 117 7.34 -12.59 -1.63
N THR A 118 7.65 -11.67 -2.55
CA THR A 118 8.04 -12.00 -3.94
C THR A 118 9.49 -11.68 -4.32
N GLY A 119 10.35 -11.43 -3.33
CA GLY A 119 11.78 -11.15 -3.57
C GLY A 119 12.03 -9.82 -4.28
N SER A 120 13.27 -9.60 -4.74
CA SER A 120 13.69 -8.35 -5.39
C SER A 120 14.58 -8.62 -6.60
N ILE A 121 14.51 -7.74 -7.61
CA ILE A 121 15.48 -7.70 -8.70
C ILE A 121 16.87 -7.46 -8.12
N ASP A 122 17.79 -8.35 -8.44
CA ASP A 122 19.19 -8.35 -8.01
C ASP A 122 20.14 -7.90 -9.13
N THR A 123 19.82 -8.25 -10.37
CA THR A 123 20.61 -7.94 -11.57
C THR A 123 19.77 -7.24 -12.62
N ARG A 124 20.36 -6.27 -13.33
CA ARG A 124 19.70 -5.60 -14.46
C ARG A 124 19.41 -6.60 -15.58
N ARG A 125 18.18 -6.60 -16.09
CA ARG A 125 17.71 -7.45 -17.19
C ARG A 125 17.03 -6.61 -18.26
N GLN A 126 17.14 -7.06 -19.50
CA GLN A 126 16.59 -6.40 -20.67
C GLN A 126 16.05 -7.48 -21.60
N VAL A 127 14.79 -7.32 -22.02
CA VAL A 127 14.09 -8.29 -22.86
C VAL A 127 13.25 -7.58 -23.91
N THR A 128 13.03 -8.24 -25.05
CA THR A 128 12.19 -7.71 -26.13
C THR A 128 10.93 -8.56 -26.25
N VAL A 129 9.76 -7.93 -26.13
CA VAL A 129 8.46 -8.60 -26.24
C VAL A 129 7.57 -7.81 -27.20
N GLY A 130 7.02 -8.49 -28.21
CA GLY A 130 6.16 -7.84 -29.21
C GLY A 130 6.85 -6.69 -29.96
N GLY A 131 8.19 -6.76 -30.11
CA GLY A 131 8.99 -5.69 -30.73
C GLY A 131 9.22 -4.46 -29.83
N GLN A 132 8.83 -4.51 -28.57
CA GLN A 132 9.10 -3.47 -27.56
C GLN A 132 10.14 -3.95 -26.56
N GLU A 133 10.99 -3.04 -26.11
CA GLU A 133 12.05 -3.34 -25.17
C GLU A 133 11.65 -3.01 -23.73
N TYR A 134 11.93 -3.95 -22.82
CA TYR A 134 11.61 -3.84 -21.41
C TYR A 134 12.85 -4.07 -20.58
N VAL A 135 13.04 -3.21 -19.58
CA VAL A 135 14.20 -3.25 -18.69
C VAL A 135 13.72 -3.37 -17.26
N ALA A 136 14.39 -4.20 -16.46
CA ALA A 136 14.26 -4.27 -15.02
C ALA A 136 15.63 -4.10 -14.36
N SER A 137 15.70 -3.46 -13.20
CA SER A 137 16.95 -3.09 -12.53
C SER A 137 16.80 -3.06 -11.00
N PRO A 138 17.86 -3.41 -10.25
CA PRO A 138 17.89 -3.21 -8.79
C PRO A 138 17.99 -1.72 -8.41
N ARG A 139 18.40 -0.85 -9.34
CA ARG A 139 18.66 0.57 -9.11
C ARG A 139 17.82 1.46 -10.04
N PRO A 140 17.44 2.66 -9.59
CA PRO A 140 16.78 3.63 -10.44
C PRO A 140 17.72 4.09 -11.56
N GLY A 141 17.14 4.54 -12.67
CA GLY A 141 17.87 5.14 -13.78
C GLY A 141 16.92 5.59 -14.88
N ASP A 142 17.42 6.31 -15.86
CA ASP A 142 16.60 6.89 -16.94
C ASP A 142 15.83 5.82 -17.73
N ALA A 143 16.42 4.64 -17.90
CA ALA A 143 15.79 3.51 -18.57
C ALA A 143 14.81 2.72 -17.68
N THR A 144 14.79 2.96 -16.37
CA THR A 144 13.92 2.27 -15.40
C THR A 144 13.36 3.25 -14.35
N PRO A 145 12.49 4.19 -14.74
CA PRO A 145 12.02 5.23 -13.83
C PRO A 145 10.85 4.79 -12.94
N TYR A 146 10.25 3.62 -13.18
CA TYR A 146 9.07 3.15 -12.44
C TYR A 146 9.47 2.13 -11.38
N TYR A 147 9.10 2.38 -10.13
CA TYR A 147 9.33 1.42 -9.06
C TYR A 147 8.09 0.54 -8.83
N TYR A 148 8.32 -0.75 -8.55
CA TYR A 148 7.30 -1.66 -8.07
C TYR A 148 7.78 -2.28 -6.75
N PRO A 149 6.97 -2.26 -5.68
CA PRO A 149 7.39 -2.70 -4.35
C PRO A 149 7.45 -4.24 -4.21
N GLY A 150 6.86 -4.97 -5.17
CA GLY A 150 6.69 -6.43 -5.11
C GLY A 150 5.22 -6.81 -4.92
N GLY A 151 4.86 -8.05 -5.24
CA GLY A 151 3.51 -8.57 -5.06
C GLY A 151 3.09 -9.51 -6.18
N THR A 152 1.78 -9.72 -6.31
CA THR A 152 1.21 -10.62 -7.30
C THR A 152 0.43 -9.85 -8.36
N VAL A 153 0.73 -10.09 -9.64
CA VAL A 153 0.00 -9.51 -10.78
C VAL A 153 -0.55 -10.67 -11.62
N GLY A 154 -1.87 -10.73 -11.80
CA GLY A 154 -2.52 -11.82 -12.55
C GLY A 154 -2.23 -13.21 -11.96
N GLY A 155 -2.10 -13.32 -10.63
CA GLY A 155 -1.78 -14.57 -9.93
C GLY A 155 -0.30 -14.99 -9.96
N ARG A 156 0.58 -14.19 -10.58
CA ARG A 156 2.02 -14.47 -10.66
C ARG A 156 2.82 -13.53 -9.77
N ALA A 157 3.84 -14.07 -9.11
CA ALA A 157 4.78 -13.32 -8.31
C ALA A 157 5.60 -12.36 -9.18
N VAL A 158 5.72 -11.11 -8.74
CA VAL A 158 6.48 -10.05 -9.38
C VAL A 158 7.47 -9.50 -8.34
N PRO A 159 8.78 -9.50 -8.64
CA PRO A 159 9.78 -9.04 -7.69
C PRO A 159 9.76 -7.52 -7.55
N ALA A 160 10.17 -7.05 -6.37
CA ALA A 160 10.40 -5.64 -6.14
C ALA A 160 11.55 -5.12 -7.04
N GLY A 161 11.43 -3.91 -7.60
CA GLY A 161 12.50 -3.37 -8.43
C GLY A 161 12.08 -2.16 -9.27
N TRP A 162 13.02 -1.71 -10.09
CA TRP A 162 12.83 -0.62 -11.04
C TRP A 162 12.60 -1.17 -12.44
N TYR A 163 11.65 -0.60 -13.16
CA TYR A 163 11.19 -1.08 -14.47
C TYR A 163 11.10 0.07 -15.48
N SER A 164 11.27 -0.25 -16.76
CA SER A 164 11.18 0.72 -17.86
C SER A 164 9.76 1.21 -18.11
N THR A 165 8.76 0.40 -17.79
CA THR A 165 7.34 0.72 -17.95
C THR A 165 6.54 0.19 -16.76
N PRO A 166 5.43 0.86 -16.37
CA PRO A 166 4.57 0.42 -15.27
C PRO A 166 3.53 -0.61 -15.75
N TRP A 167 3.97 -1.68 -16.43
CA TRP A 167 3.09 -2.67 -17.07
C TRP A 167 2.16 -3.41 -16.10
N TRP A 168 2.50 -3.46 -14.81
CA TRP A 168 1.59 -4.00 -13.78
C TRP A 168 0.34 -3.14 -13.60
N LYS A 169 0.45 -1.81 -13.74
CA LYS A 169 -0.70 -0.91 -13.65
C LYS A 169 -1.71 -1.21 -14.77
N THR A 170 -1.23 -1.45 -15.99
CA THR A 170 -2.10 -1.81 -17.12
C THR A 170 -2.66 -3.22 -16.98
N ALA A 171 -1.88 -4.18 -16.47
CA ALA A 171 -2.35 -5.54 -16.22
C ALA A 171 -3.48 -5.61 -15.18
N LEU A 172 -3.47 -4.71 -14.17
CA LEU A 172 -4.51 -4.59 -13.15
C LEU A 172 -5.81 -3.99 -13.71
N VAL A 173 -5.71 -2.97 -14.57
CA VAL A 173 -6.89 -2.31 -15.17
C VAL A 173 -7.52 -3.14 -16.30
N ALA A 174 -6.70 -3.82 -17.10
CA ALA A 174 -7.17 -4.57 -18.28
C ALA A 174 -7.46 -6.04 -18.00
N GLY A 175 -7.20 -6.54 -16.79
CA GLY A 175 -7.36 -7.96 -16.44
C GLY A 175 -6.50 -8.87 -17.33
N ALA A 176 -5.18 -8.84 -17.18
CA ALA A 176 -4.25 -9.74 -17.89
C ALA A 176 -4.46 -9.88 -19.43
N ALA A 177 -5.04 -8.88 -20.11
CA ALA A 177 -5.51 -9.06 -21.48
C ALA A 177 -4.45 -8.71 -22.53
N GLY A 178 -3.70 -9.73 -22.92
CA GLY A 178 -2.99 -9.82 -24.19
C GLY A 178 -1.86 -10.84 -24.11
N MET A 179 -1.74 -11.73 -25.09
CA MET A 179 -0.65 -12.73 -25.18
C MET A 179 0.75 -12.11 -24.98
N GLY A 180 0.94 -10.82 -25.25
CA GLY A 180 2.17 -10.08 -24.98
C GLY A 180 2.49 -9.85 -23.50
N GLY A 181 1.50 -9.70 -22.62
CA GLY A 181 1.73 -9.48 -21.18
C GLY A 181 2.25 -10.71 -20.46
N ALA A 182 1.70 -11.89 -20.78
CA ALA A 182 2.19 -13.17 -20.26
C ALA A 182 3.61 -13.50 -20.78
N LEU A 183 3.88 -13.23 -22.07
CA LEU A 183 5.23 -13.39 -22.64
C LEU A 183 6.22 -12.38 -22.05
N LEU A 184 5.83 -11.14 -21.79
CA LEU A 184 6.66 -10.17 -21.09
C LEU A 184 7.02 -10.67 -19.70
N MET A 185 6.03 -11.14 -18.96
CA MET A 185 6.22 -11.71 -17.64
C MET A 185 7.21 -12.89 -17.68
N ASP A 186 6.98 -13.86 -18.56
CA ASP A 186 7.80 -15.07 -18.67
C ASP A 186 9.22 -14.78 -19.18
N THR A 187 9.41 -13.82 -20.06
CA THR A 187 10.75 -13.47 -20.58
C THR A 187 11.53 -12.61 -19.61
N LEU A 188 10.90 -11.58 -19.03
CA LEU A 188 11.53 -10.65 -18.11
C LEU A 188 11.88 -11.35 -16.79
N LEU A 189 11.04 -12.29 -16.35
CA LEU A 189 11.18 -12.99 -15.08
C LEU A 189 11.61 -14.45 -15.20
N GLY A 190 11.76 -14.98 -16.43
CA GLY A 190 12.06 -16.39 -16.75
C GLY A 190 13.37 -16.98 -16.24
N GLY A 191 14.03 -16.32 -15.29
CA GLY A 191 15.18 -16.83 -14.54
C GLY A 191 15.10 -16.57 -13.04
N PHE A 192 13.95 -16.16 -12.50
CA PHE A 192 13.71 -16.08 -11.05
C PHE A 192 13.14 -17.39 -10.46
N GLY A 193 13.08 -18.44 -11.28
CA GLY A 193 12.53 -19.75 -10.95
C GLY A 193 13.55 -20.75 -10.44
N GLY A 194 14.17 -20.49 -9.30
CA GLY A 194 14.68 -21.57 -8.47
C GLY A 194 13.49 -22.20 -7.74
N HIS A 195 12.91 -23.25 -8.30
CA HIS A 195 11.76 -24.06 -7.80
C HIS A 195 10.37 -23.54 -8.18
N HIS A 196 10.05 -23.60 -9.48
CA HIS A 196 8.66 -23.74 -9.94
C HIS A 196 8.28 -25.23 -9.96
N HIS A 197 8.17 -25.82 -8.78
CA HIS A 197 7.36 -27.02 -8.58
C HIS A 197 6.91 -26.98 -7.11
N ASP A 198 5.62 -27.13 -6.89
CA ASP A 198 4.96 -27.22 -5.56
C ASP A 198 4.51 -25.89 -4.92
N PHE A 199 3.56 -25.20 -5.57
CA PHE A 199 2.61 -24.34 -4.84
C PHE A 199 1.13 -24.60 -5.20
N PHE A 200 0.85 -25.77 -5.77
CA PHE A 200 -0.48 -26.39 -5.71
C PHE A 200 -0.50 -27.35 -4.50
N GLY A 201 -0.70 -26.79 -3.31
CA GLY A 201 -0.67 -27.58 -2.07
C GLY A 201 -1.10 -26.78 -0.84
N GLY A 202 -2.40 -26.56 -0.70
CA GLY A 202 -3.09 -26.33 0.58
C GLY A 202 -2.51 -25.31 1.57
N GLY A 203 -2.85 -24.04 1.39
CA GLY A 203 -2.78 -22.98 2.41
C GLY A 203 -3.79 -21.90 2.04
N PRO A 204 -4.51 -21.26 3.00
CA PRO A 204 -5.78 -20.60 2.71
C PRO A 204 -5.60 -19.44 1.72
N GLY A 205 -5.95 -19.72 0.47
CA GLY A 205 -5.97 -18.76 -0.61
C GLY A 205 -7.15 -17.81 -0.43
N PHE A 206 -6.87 -16.52 -0.36
CA PHE A 206 -7.89 -15.48 -0.49
C PHE A 206 -8.29 -15.36 -1.96
N GLY A 207 -9.12 -16.30 -2.38
CA GLY A 207 -9.96 -16.20 -3.57
C GLY A 207 -11.41 -16.11 -3.12
N ASP A 208 -11.88 -14.91 -2.82
CA ASP A 208 -13.30 -14.58 -2.98
C ASP A 208 -13.44 -13.07 -3.11
N PHE A 209 -13.52 -12.61 -4.36
CA PHE A 209 -14.05 -11.29 -4.67
C PHE A 209 -15.56 -11.36 -4.43
N GLY A 210 -15.97 -11.01 -3.21
CA GLY A 210 -17.37 -10.81 -2.86
C GLY A 210 -17.98 -9.67 -3.68
N GLY A 211 -18.51 -9.99 -4.85
CA GLY A 211 -19.43 -9.14 -5.59
C GLY A 211 -20.78 -9.07 -4.86
N PRO A 212 -21.46 -7.90 -4.88
CA PRO A 212 -22.69 -7.69 -4.14
C PRO A 212 -23.83 -8.56 -4.69
N GLY A 213 -24.57 -9.18 -3.76
CA GLY A 213 -25.74 -10.01 -4.05
C GLY A 213 -26.86 -9.26 -4.79
N GLY A 214 -27.51 -9.99 -5.68
CA GLY A 214 -28.74 -9.64 -6.39
C GLY A 214 -29.56 -10.91 -6.66
N PRO A 215 -30.89 -10.79 -6.87
CA PRO A 215 -31.88 -11.54 -6.10
C PRO A 215 -32.44 -12.76 -6.84
N PHE A 216 -32.73 -13.84 -6.10
CA PHE A 216 -33.89 -14.73 -6.25
C PHE A 216 -34.19 -15.38 -4.91
#